data_AF-A0A9Q3ILD5-F1
#
_entry.id   AF-A0A9Q3ILD5-F1
#
_cell.length_a   1.000
_cell.length_b   1.000
_cell.length_c   1.000
_cell.angle_alpha   90.00
_cell.angle_beta   90.00
_cell.angle_gamma   90.00
#
_symmetry.space_group_name_H-M   'P 1'
#
loop_
_entity.id
_entity.type
_entity.pdbx_description
1 polymer ?
#
loop_
_entity_poly.entity_id
_entity_poly.type
_entity_poly.pdbx_seq_one_letter_code
_entity_poly.pdbx_strand_id
1 'polypeptide(L)'
;MDSLKGFHQNVLTENAKKLLRIIVHCGIFEYLRMPFGIKNAPSHYQRMMNTIFPKELSEGLLIIYINDITICSEIWDSHLSILERVLQKIVQLNMKISLKKCHFAYSELKALGHVVSGLSLGIDKNKLAALLFKPMPQTQK
;
A
#
# COMPACT_ATOMS: atom_id res chain seq x y z
N MET A 1 -1.40 6.88 4.45
CA MET A 1 -2.60 6.06 4.70
C MET A 1 -2.30 4.61 4.34
N ASP A 2 -2.81 3.63 5.09
CA ASP A 2 -2.57 2.19 4.85
C ASP A 2 -3.90 1.45 4.63
N SER A 3 -4.03 0.74 3.52
CA SER A 3 -5.20 -0.09 3.19
C SER A 3 -5.36 -1.29 4.14
N LEU A 4 -6.51 -1.40 4.79
CA LEU A 4 -6.77 -2.43 5.80
C LEU A 4 -6.86 -3.82 5.15
N LYS A 5 -5.83 -4.67 5.31
CA LYS A 5 -5.77 -5.99 4.66
C LYS A 5 -6.03 -5.87 3.14
N GLY A 6 -5.33 -4.94 2.47
CA GLY A 6 -5.62 -4.54 1.08
C GLY A 6 -5.93 -5.68 0.12
N PHE A 7 -5.15 -6.76 0.10
CA PHE A 7 -5.40 -7.90 -0.79
C PHE A 7 -6.77 -8.57 -0.54
N HIS A 8 -7.17 -8.74 0.71
CA HIS A 8 -8.45 -9.37 1.07
C HIS A 8 -9.67 -8.53 0.68
N GLN A 9 -9.47 -7.30 0.19
CA GLN A 9 -10.56 -6.47 -0.34
C GLN A 9 -10.85 -6.79 -1.81
N ASN A 10 -9.91 -7.42 -2.53
CA ASN A 10 -10.05 -7.69 -3.97
C ASN A 10 -10.83 -8.97 -4.24
N VAL A 11 -11.91 -8.88 -5.03
CA VAL A 11 -12.69 -10.05 -5.48
C VAL A 11 -11.86 -10.88 -6.45
N LEU A 12 -11.87 -12.21 -6.26
CA LEU A 12 -11.28 -13.13 -7.22
C LEU A 12 -12.27 -13.49 -8.32
N THR A 13 -11.78 -13.59 -9.55
CA THR A 13 -12.53 -14.16 -10.68
C THR A 13 -12.73 -15.66 -10.47
N GLU A 14 -13.79 -16.25 -11.05
CA GLU A 14 -14.08 -17.69 -10.91
C GLU A 14 -12.88 -18.59 -11.28
N ASN A 15 -12.13 -18.22 -12.32
CA ASN A 15 -10.91 -18.96 -12.69
C ASN A 15 -9.83 -18.86 -11.62
N ALA A 16 -9.64 -17.67 -11.02
CA ALA A 16 -8.66 -17.50 -9.96
C ALA A 16 -9.06 -18.24 -8.67
N LYS A 17 -10.36 -18.29 -8.33
CA LYS A 17 -10.85 -19.06 -7.18
C LYS A 17 -10.46 -20.54 -7.26
N LYS A 18 -10.61 -21.15 -8.44
CA LYS A 18 -10.25 -22.55 -8.70
C LYS A 18 -8.75 -22.81 -8.52
N LEU A 19 -7.90 -21.89 -8.97
CA LEU A 19 -6.45 -22.00 -8.85
C LEU A 19 -5.94 -21.81 -7.41
N LEU A 20 -6.71 -21.09 -6.59
CA LEU A 20 -6.34 -20.75 -5.22
C LEU A 20 -7.03 -21.64 -4.19
N ARG A 21 -7.54 -22.80 -4.59
CA ARG A 21 -8.13 -23.77 -3.68
C ARG A 21 -7.12 -24.22 -2.64
N ILE A 22 -7.61 -24.37 -1.41
CA ILE A 22 -6.85 -24.97 -0.32
C ILE A 22 -7.48 -26.31 0.08
N ILE A 23 -6.63 -27.27 0.41
CA ILE A 23 -7.04 -28.57 0.92
C ILE A 23 -6.78 -28.55 2.42
N VAL A 24 -7.83 -28.85 3.19
CA VAL A 24 -7.78 -29.01 4.64
C VAL A 24 -8.31 -30.41 4.99
N HIS A 25 -8.13 -30.83 6.25
CA HIS A 25 -8.51 -32.17 6.71
C HIS A 25 -10.00 -32.54 6.46
N CYS A 26 -10.88 -31.55 6.35
CA CYS A 26 -12.32 -31.73 6.15
C CYS A 26 -12.82 -31.41 4.72
N GLY A 27 -11.93 -31.13 3.76
CA GLY A 27 -12.33 -30.91 2.37
C GLY A 27 -11.53 -29.83 1.62
N ILE A 28 -12.11 -29.36 0.52
CA ILE A 28 -11.51 -28.36 -0.37
C ILE A 28 -12.29 -27.05 -0.25
N PHE A 29 -11.59 -25.95 0.00
CA PHE A 29 -12.19 -24.62 0.13
C PHE A 29 -11.62 -23.66 -0.92
N GLU A 30 -12.43 -22.70 -1.33
CA GLU A 30 -12.06 -21.66 -2.28
C GLU A 30 -12.00 -20.29 -1.59
N TYR A 31 -10.97 -19.51 -1.94
CA TYR A 31 -10.94 -18.11 -1.56
C TYR A 31 -11.90 -17.30 -2.41
N LEU A 32 -12.71 -16.45 -1.79
CA LEU A 32 -13.55 -15.47 -2.49
C LEU A 32 -12.83 -14.14 -2.76
N ARG A 33 -11.79 -13.87 -1.97
CA ARG A 33 -10.98 -12.65 -2.03
C ARG A 33 -9.51 -13.03 -2.09
N MET A 34 -8.68 -12.17 -2.67
CA MET A 34 -7.27 -12.47 -2.89
C MET A 34 -6.54 -12.75 -1.56
N PRO A 35 -6.04 -13.97 -1.31
CA PRO A 35 -5.31 -14.29 -0.10
C PRO A 35 -3.88 -13.72 -0.09
N PHE A 36 -3.29 -13.66 1.10
CA PHE A 36 -1.85 -13.42 1.24
C PHE A 36 -1.02 -14.60 0.71
N GLY A 37 0.23 -14.33 0.33
CA GLY A 37 1.19 -15.35 -0.12
C GLY A 37 1.23 -15.57 -1.64
N ILE A 38 0.29 -15.00 -2.40
CA ILE A 38 0.36 -15.06 -3.87
C ILE A 38 1.45 -14.13 -4.38
N LYS A 39 2.41 -14.68 -5.14
CA LYS A 39 3.53 -13.94 -5.73
C LYS A 39 3.11 -12.66 -6.47
N ASN A 40 2.01 -12.73 -7.23
CA ASN A 40 1.55 -11.65 -8.09
C ASN A 40 0.53 -10.70 -7.42
N ALA A 41 0.14 -10.94 -6.16
CA ALA A 41 -0.83 -10.10 -5.47
C ALA A 41 -0.37 -8.62 -5.36
N PRO A 42 0.89 -8.32 -4.97
CA PRO A 42 1.37 -6.94 -4.90
C PRO A 42 1.29 -6.20 -6.23
N SER A 43 1.75 -6.84 -7.32
CA SER A 43 1.77 -6.22 -8.65
C SER A 43 0.36 -6.01 -9.19
N HIS A 44 -0.57 -6.93 -8.92
CA HIS A 44 -1.98 -6.76 -9.29
C HIS A 44 -2.60 -5.58 -8.51
N TYR A 45 -2.36 -5.51 -7.20
CA TYR A 45 -2.86 -4.42 -6.38
C TYR A 45 -2.31 -3.06 -6.81
N GLN A 46 -1.01 -2.98 -7.13
CA GLN A 46 -0.41 -1.75 -7.66
C GLN A 46 -1.07 -1.33 -8.98
N ARG A 47 -1.30 -2.26 -9.92
CA ARG A 47 -1.97 -1.93 -11.19
C ARG A 47 -3.38 -1.39 -10.96
N MET A 48 -4.14 -2.02 -10.07
CA MET A 48 -5.48 -1.55 -9.68
C MET A 48 -5.42 -0.11 -9.16
N MET A 49 -4.50 0.19 -8.24
CA MET A 49 -4.32 1.55 -7.72
C MET A 49 -3.93 2.56 -8.80
N ASN A 50 -3.06 2.19 -9.73
CA ASN A 50 -2.69 3.05 -10.85
C ASN A 50 -3.89 3.37 -11.76
N THR A 51 -4.82 2.43 -11.93
CA THR A 51 -6.05 2.65 -12.70
C THR A 51 -7.07 3.51 -11.95
N ILE A 52 -7.08 3.48 -10.62
CA ILE A 52 -8.00 4.27 -9.78
C ILE A 52 -7.57 5.74 -9.68
N PHE A 53 -6.26 5.98 -9.57
CA PHE A 53 -5.67 7.31 -9.33
C PHE A 53 -4.77 7.81 -10.48
N PRO A 54 -5.15 7.66 -11.76
CA PRO A 54 -4.22 7.95 -12.87
C PRO A 54 -3.84 9.44 -12.88
N LYS A 55 -4.81 10.32 -12.63
CA LYS A 55 -4.62 11.77 -12.60
C LYS A 55 -3.73 12.19 -11.43
N GLU A 56 -4.07 11.77 -10.22
CA GLU A 56 -3.34 12.15 -9.01
C GLU A 56 -1.89 11.65 -9.00
N LEU A 57 -1.65 10.46 -9.58
CA LEU A 57 -0.30 9.93 -9.77
C LEU A 57 0.48 10.74 -10.82
N SER A 58 -0.16 11.09 -11.95
CA SER A 58 0.50 11.86 -13.02
C SER A 58 0.87 13.29 -12.60
N GLU A 59 0.07 13.89 -11.73
CA GLU A 59 0.29 15.24 -11.19
C GLU A 59 1.27 15.23 -10.00
N GLY A 60 1.74 14.06 -9.55
CA GLY A 60 2.67 13.93 -8.40
C GLY A 60 2.02 14.21 -7.04
N LEU A 61 0.70 14.35 -6.97
CA LEU A 61 -0.05 14.63 -5.74
C LEU A 61 -0.18 13.39 -4.84
N LEU A 62 -0.01 12.22 -5.43
CA LEU A 62 -0.15 10.94 -4.76
C LEU A 62 1.05 10.04 -5.06
N ILE A 63 1.56 9.38 -4.03
CA ILE A 63 2.55 8.31 -4.16
C ILE A 63 1.91 7.06 -3.57
N ILE A 64 1.68 6.05 -4.41
CA ILE A 64 1.11 4.77 -4.00
C ILE A 64 2.14 3.66 -4.17
N TYR A 65 2.38 2.91 -3.11
CA TYR A 65 3.14 1.67 -3.16
C TYR A 65 2.38 0.55 -2.47
N ILE A 66 1.86 -0.37 -3.28
CA ILE A 66 0.99 -1.46 -2.85
C ILE A 66 -0.13 -0.90 -1.96
N ASN A 67 -0.10 -1.13 -0.64
CA ASN A 67 -1.15 -0.75 0.30
C ASN A 67 -0.97 0.65 0.90
N ASP A 68 0.21 1.25 0.73
CA ASP A 68 0.55 2.56 1.29
C ASP A 68 0.21 3.66 0.28
N ILE A 69 -0.61 4.61 0.72
CA ILE A 69 -1.02 5.80 -0.04
C ILE A 69 -0.50 7.03 0.68
N THR A 70 0.36 7.81 0.02
CA THR A 70 0.92 9.06 0.53
C THR A 70 0.40 10.22 -0.30
N ILE A 71 -0.13 11.25 0.35
CA ILE A 71 -0.62 12.48 -0.29
C ILE A 71 0.42 13.57 -0.05
N CYS A 72 0.82 14.25 -1.11
CA CYS A 72 1.80 15.33 -1.07
C CYS A 72 1.18 16.61 -1.63
N SER A 73 1.44 17.74 -0.98
CA SER A 73 0.99 19.06 -1.43
C SER A 73 1.81 20.15 -0.73
N GLU A 74 1.93 21.31 -1.35
CA GLU A 74 2.69 22.44 -0.82
C GLU A 74 1.87 23.33 0.14
N ILE A 75 0.55 23.44 -0.10
CA ILE A 75 -0.34 24.35 0.60
C ILE A 75 -1.43 23.55 1.33
N TRP A 76 -1.75 23.96 2.55
CA TRP A 76 -2.75 23.31 3.41
C TRP A 76 -4.14 23.20 2.78
N ASP A 77 -4.65 24.28 2.17
CA ASP A 77 -5.98 24.27 1.56
C ASP A 77 -6.06 23.29 0.38
N SER A 78 -4.99 23.23 -0.42
CA SER A 78 -4.84 22.23 -1.49
C SER A 78 -4.77 20.81 -0.91
N HIS A 79 -4.04 20.63 0.20
CA HIS A 79 -3.95 19.33 0.89
C HIS A 79 -5.32 18.78 1.26
N LEU A 80 -6.17 19.62 1.87
CA LEU A 80 -7.52 19.23 2.29
C LEU A 80 -8.40 18.85 1.09
N SER A 81 -8.34 19.61 0.01
CA SER A 81 -9.10 19.30 -1.21
C SER A 81 -8.65 17.98 -1.85
N ILE A 82 -7.34 17.73 -1.93
CA ILE A 82 -6.79 16.48 -2.45
C ILE A 82 -7.18 15.30 -1.54
N LEU A 83 -7.05 15.47 -0.21
CA LEU A 83 -7.42 14.46 0.76
C LEU A 83 -8.90 14.08 0.63
N GLU A 84 -9.78 15.06 0.54
CA GLU A 84 -11.22 14.82 0.34
C GLU A 84 -11.47 14.03 -0.95
N ARG A 85 -10.89 14.45 -2.07
CA ARG A 85 -11.02 13.77 -3.37
C ARG A 85 -10.55 12.31 -3.29
N VAL A 86 -9.41 12.07 -2.65
CA VAL A 86 -8.85 10.72 -2.48
C VAL A 86 -9.77 9.86 -1.60
N LEU A 87 -10.25 10.39 -0.48
CA LEU A 87 -11.15 9.67 0.42
C LEU A 87 -12.49 9.36 -0.26
N GLN A 88 -13.06 10.29 -1.03
CA GLN A 88 -14.28 10.07 -1.81
C GLN A 88 -14.13 8.91 -2.80
N LYS A 89 -13.02 8.87 -3.57
CA LYS A 89 -12.73 7.74 -4.47
C LYS A 89 -12.61 6.42 -3.73
N ILE A 90 -11.93 6.40 -2.58
CA ILE A 90 -11.79 5.20 -1.75
C ILE A 90 -13.16 4.69 -1.28
N VAL A 91 -14.05 5.59 -0.85
CA VAL A 91 -15.43 5.24 -0.45
C VAL A 91 -16.23 4.69 -1.62
N GLN A 92 -16.16 5.32 -2.80
CA GLN A 92 -16.85 4.86 -4.01
C GLN A 92 -16.44 3.43 -4.41
N LEU A 93 -15.18 3.07 -4.20
CA LEU A 93 -14.65 1.74 -4.49
C LEU A 93 -14.86 0.73 -3.36
N ASN A 94 -15.54 1.14 -2.29
CA ASN A 94 -15.75 0.33 -1.08
C ASN A 94 -14.43 -0.20 -0.49
N MET A 95 -13.36 0.58 -0.63
CA MET A 95 -12.05 0.26 -0.08
C MET A 95 -11.97 0.73 1.37
N LYS A 96 -11.32 -0.06 2.22
CA LYS A 96 -11.18 0.19 3.65
C LYS A 96 -9.75 0.59 3.98
N ILE A 97 -9.60 1.68 4.73
CA ILE A 97 -8.32 2.17 5.24
C ILE A 97 -8.23 1.87 6.74
N SER A 98 -7.04 1.50 7.21
CA SER A 98 -6.76 1.34 8.63
C SER A 98 -6.52 2.69 9.29
N LEU A 99 -7.53 3.25 9.96
CA LEU A 99 -7.42 4.54 10.65
C LEU A 99 -6.27 4.56 11.67
N LYS A 100 -6.09 3.47 12.44
CA LYS A 100 -5.00 3.32 13.43
C LYS A 100 -3.60 3.45 12.86
N LYS A 101 -3.43 3.25 11.55
CA LYS A 101 -2.15 3.32 10.85
C LYS A 101 -2.05 4.53 9.92
N CYS A 102 -3.10 5.35 9.88
CA CYS A 102 -3.09 6.58 9.11
C CYS A 102 -2.43 7.68 9.91
N HIS A 103 -1.65 8.47 9.20
CA HIS A 103 -1.02 9.68 9.68
C HIS A 103 -1.50 10.79 8.74
N PHE A 104 -2.07 11.86 9.30
CA PHE A 104 -2.66 12.97 8.54
C PHE A 104 -1.95 14.26 8.91
N ALA A 105 -1.76 15.14 7.92
CA ALA A 105 -1.31 16.51 8.15
C ALA A 105 0.05 16.67 8.86
N TYR A 106 1.02 15.82 8.52
CA TYR A 106 2.39 15.93 9.03
C TYR A 106 3.27 16.69 8.04
N SER A 107 4.13 17.57 8.56
CA SER A 107 5.19 18.24 7.78
C SER A 107 6.35 17.30 7.41
N GLU A 108 6.52 16.24 8.19
CA GLU A 108 7.49 15.16 7.97
C GLU A 108 6.81 13.82 8.27
N LEU A 109 6.84 12.90 7.31
CA LEU A 109 6.21 11.59 7.41
C LEU A 109 7.16 10.49 7.01
N LYS A 110 7.22 9.43 7.82
CA LYS A 110 7.88 8.19 7.44
C LYS A 110 6.98 7.37 6.49
N ALA A 111 7.38 7.24 5.24
CA ALA A 111 6.68 6.48 4.21
C ALA A 111 7.67 5.59 3.43
N LEU A 112 7.30 4.32 3.19
CA LEU A 112 8.10 3.36 2.39
C LEU A 112 9.54 3.11 2.89
N GLY A 113 9.80 3.40 4.17
CA GLY A 113 11.14 3.34 4.77
C GLY A 113 12.04 4.53 4.39
N HIS A 114 11.42 5.61 3.91
CA HIS A 114 12.01 6.93 3.76
C HIS A 114 11.31 7.89 4.71
N VAL A 115 11.99 8.98 5.03
CA VAL A 115 11.44 10.13 5.73
C VAL A 115 11.17 11.18 4.67
N VAL A 116 9.90 11.46 4.42
CA VAL A 116 9.44 12.45 3.45
C VAL A 116 9.17 13.75 4.20
N SER A 117 9.93 14.80 3.89
CA SER A 117 9.73 16.15 4.41
C SER A 117 9.55 17.13 3.26
N GLY A 118 9.04 18.33 3.53
CA GLY A 118 8.91 19.39 2.52
C GLY A 118 10.23 19.85 1.87
N LEU A 119 11.38 19.46 2.41
CA LEU A 119 12.71 19.90 1.96
C LEU A 119 13.62 18.76 1.48
N SER A 120 13.36 17.51 1.89
CA SER A 120 14.26 16.38 1.58
C SER A 120 13.59 15.01 1.70
N LEU A 121 14.12 14.05 0.92
CA LEU A 121 13.86 12.63 1.08
C LEU A 121 15.00 12.01 1.91
N GLY A 122 14.78 11.84 3.21
CA GLY A 122 15.71 11.18 4.12
C GLY A 122 15.60 9.66 4.07
N ILE A 123 16.70 8.95 4.34
CA ILE A 123 16.65 7.51 4.61
C ILE A 123 16.29 7.31 6.07
N ASP A 124 15.37 6.39 6.36
CA ASP A 124 15.04 6.02 7.72
C ASP A 124 16.28 5.45 8.46
N LYS A 125 16.65 6.11 9.57
CA LYS A 125 17.83 5.74 10.39
C LYS A 125 17.76 4.28 10.87
N ASN A 126 16.57 3.73 11.08
CA ASN A 126 16.41 2.33 11.48
C ASN A 126 16.78 1.36 10.36
N LYS A 127 16.42 1.68 9.10
CA LYS A 127 16.82 0.92 7.92
C LYS A 127 18.33 0.97 7.71
N LEU A 128 18.93 2.15 7.92
CA LEU A 128 20.37 2.34 7.85
C LEU A 128 21.11 1.55 8.94
N ALA A 129 20.62 1.61 10.19
CA ALA A 129 21.17 0.84 11.30
C ALA A 129 21.13 -0.68 11.03
N ALA A 130 20.02 -1.19 10.48
CA ALA A 130 19.91 -2.60 10.12
C ALA A 130 20.95 -3.06 9.08
N LEU A 131 21.43 -2.17 8.21
CA LEU A 131 22.52 -2.45 7.28
C LEU A 131 23.88 -2.31 7.95
N LEU A 132 24.11 -1.23 8.69
CA LEU A 132 25.39 -0.93 9.34
C LEU A 132 25.78 -1.96 10.40
N PHE A 133 24.80 -2.47 11.16
CA PHE A 133 25.02 -3.45 12.22
C PHE A 133 24.82 -4.90 11.75
N LYS A 134 24.62 -5.13 10.44
CA LYS A 134 24.51 -6.49 9.92
C LYS A 134 25.88 -7.15 9.96
N PRO A 135 26.04 -8.32 10.62
CA PRO A 135 27.31 -9.04 10.59
C PRO A 135 27.66 -9.44 9.15
N MET A 136 28.95 -9.45 8.85
CA MET A 136 29.43 -9.85 7.52
C MET A 136 28.94 -11.27 7.21
N PRO A 137 28.26 -11.49 6.07
CA PRO A 137 27.74 -12.80 5.74
C PRO A 137 28.89 -13.81 5.65
N GLN A 138 28.81 -14.88 6.44
CA GLN A 138 29.81 -15.97 6.47
C GLN A 138 29.50 -17.09 5.46
N THR A 139 28.33 -17.03 4.82
CA THR A 139 27.84 -18.02 3.86
C THR A 139 27.26 -17.34 2.63
N GLN A 140 27.32 -18.02 1.49
CA GLN A 140 26.70 -17.56 0.24
C GLN A 140 25.17 -17.73 0.20
N LYS A 141 24.57 -18.28 1.27
CA LYS A 141 23.13 -18.53 1.40
C LYS A 141 22.62 -17.95 2.71
#